data_AF-A0A554FX33-F1
#
_entry.id   AF-A0A554FX33-F1
#
_cell.length_a   1.000
_cell.length_b   1.000
_cell.length_c   1.000
_cell.angle_alpha   90.00
_cell.angle_beta   90.00
_cell.angle_gamma   90.00
#
_symmetry.space_group_name_H-M   'P 1'
#
loop_
_entity.id
_entity.type
_entity.pdbx_description
1 polymer ?
#
loop_
_entity_poly.entity_id
_entity_poly.type
_entity_poly.pdbx_seq_one_letter_code
_entity_poly.pdbx_strand_id
1 'polypeptide(L)'
;MSDADFDRGMGASCALHPEQGASGTCARCGNFMCDVCSQGGTSPRCPACRERFSAAFPLTRETWSIGGLFAVCWPLFKREWGMLSLGALISIGVSGGAQLMVQVGTGIGSAVGSESVAMVLGGVAFVAQWAVQGLVQLGLMRMCFDVLNGRRADLERLFSQMHKVLPYTLTMLLVTILVLVPMTLLVVLAGIGFLALSGVTTTTPMAEVWRSVSPLLGLLALAVMALLVPLIYVALPLYFLQPELAYEEAPPSPWKVLRRCWDYVRGERLPILGMILLINLLLLAGFCLCCVGLVPAMALTQLLIAGLFLALRSPRDEASGPHPG
;
A
#
# COMPACT_ATOMS: atom_id res chain seq x y z
N MET A 1 30.77 42.90 -40.99
CA MET A 1 29.53 42.12 -40.81
C MET A 1 29.79 40.78 -41.45
N SER A 2 30.04 39.75 -40.64
CA SER A 2 30.48 38.42 -41.07
C SER A 2 29.32 37.44 -41.09
N ASP A 3 29.20 36.70 -42.20
CA ASP A 3 28.17 35.70 -42.53
C ASP A 3 28.25 34.40 -41.71
N ALA A 4 28.56 34.47 -40.42
CA ALA A 4 28.66 33.31 -39.54
C ALA A 4 27.68 33.46 -38.39
N ASP A 5 26.49 32.83 -38.48
CA ASP A 5 25.73 32.26 -37.35
C ASP A 5 24.24 31.92 -37.68
N PHE A 6 23.81 31.87 -38.94
CA PHE A 6 22.43 31.46 -39.27
C PHE A 6 22.20 29.93 -39.26
N ASP A 7 23.24 29.11 -39.07
CA ASP A 7 23.16 27.65 -39.15
C ASP A 7 23.29 26.93 -37.79
N ARG A 8 23.42 27.68 -36.69
CA ARG A 8 23.03 27.15 -35.37
C ARG A 8 21.53 27.21 -35.31
N GLY A 9 20.88 26.21 -35.93
CA GLY A 9 19.44 25.98 -35.77
C GLY A 9 19.09 26.19 -34.31
N MET A 10 18.14 27.08 -34.04
CA MET A 10 17.74 27.52 -32.71
C MET A 10 17.34 26.29 -31.87
N GLY A 11 18.35 25.64 -31.30
CA GLY A 11 18.19 24.53 -30.40
C GLY A 11 17.42 25.04 -29.20
N ALA A 12 16.61 24.18 -28.61
CA ALA A 12 15.93 24.53 -27.38
C ALA A 12 16.95 25.07 -26.36
N SER A 13 16.67 26.21 -25.76
CA SER A 13 17.52 26.83 -24.74
C SER A 13 17.08 26.39 -23.35
N CYS A 14 18.01 26.40 -22.40
CA CYS A 14 17.66 26.07 -21.02
C CYS A 14 16.69 27.11 -20.44
N ALA A 15 15.64 26.64 -19.77
CA ALA A 15 14.62 27.51 -19.17
C ALA A 15 15.17 28.42 -18.05
N LEU A 16 16.29 28.04 -17.41
CA LEU A 16 16.94 28.83 -16.36
C LEU A 16 18.16 29.63 -16.87
N HIS A 17 18.79 29.16 -17.94
CA HIS A 17 19.99 29.77 -18.54
C HIS A 17 19.75 29.93 -20.05
N PRO A 18 19.03 30.98 -20.49
CA PRO A 18 18.62 31.14 -21.88
C PRO A 18 19.79 31.20 -22.88
N GLU A 19 20.96 31.63 -22.41
CA GLU A 19 22.22 31.68 -23.16
C GLU A 19 22.87 30.31 -23.38
N GLN A 20 22.45 29.28 -22.66
CA GLN A 20 22.96 27.92 -22.81
C GLN A 20 22.00 27.04 -23.60
N GLY A 21 22.54 26.30 -24.57
CA GLY A 21 21.80 25.24 -25.26
C GLY A 21 21.34 24.15 -24.28
N ALA A 22 20.14 23.63 -24.48
CA ALA A 22 19.63 22.53 -23.68
C ALA A 22 20.29 21.21 -24.08
N SER A 23 20.79 20.46 -23.09
CA SER A 23 21.31 19.11 -23.26
C SER A 23 20.28 18.02 -22.91
N GLY A 24 19.17 18.39 -22.27
CA GLY A 24 18.05 17.49 -21.99
C GLY A 24 16.79 18.22 -21.54
N THR A 25 15.77 17.45 -21.18
CA THR A 25 14.52 17.96 -20.61
C THR A 25 14.32 17.42 -19.20
N CYS A 26 13.78 18.26 -18.32
CA CYS A 26 13.45 17.85 -16.96
C CYS A 26 12.34 16.79 -17.01
N ALA A 27 12.63 15.60 -16.47
CA ALA A 27 11.67 14.49 -16.45
C ALA A 27 10.37 14.76 -15.67
N ARG A 28 10.29 15.87 -14.92
CA ARG A 28 9.10 16.26 -14.15
C ARG A 28 8.27 17.34 -14.83
N CYS A 29 8.88 18.46 -15.19
CA CYS A 29 8.16 19.62 -15.71
C CYS A 29 8.33 19.84 -17.20
N GLY A 30 9.12 19.00 -17.89
CA GLY A 30 9.40 19.13 -19.32
C GLY A 30 10.35 20.28 -19.69
N ASN A 31 10.72 21.15 -18.74
CA ASN A 31 11.61 22.28 -19.02
C ASN A 31 12.96 21.81 -19.55
N PHE A 32 13.45 22.47 -20.59
CA PHE A 32 14.78 22.29 -21.11
C PHE A 32 15.87 22.64 -20.09
N MET A 33 16.88 21.80 -19.97
CA MET A 33 17.99 21.90 -19.02
C MET A 33 19.32 21.91 -19.78
N CYS A 34 20.22 22.81 -19.43
CA CYS A 34 21.63 22.75 -19.82
C CYS A 34 22.40 21.76 -18.93
N ASP A 35 23.66 21.49 -19.27
CA ASP A 35 24.54 20.59 -18.51
C ASP A 35 24.73 21.04 -17.06
N VAL A 36 24.77 22.35 -16.78
CA VAL A 36 24.87 22.84 -15.40
C VAL A 36 23.61 22.48 -14.60
N CYS A 37 22.43 22.71 -15.18
CA CYS A 37 21.15 22.40 -14.55
C CYS A 37 20.96 20.88 -14.34
N SER A 38 21.42 20.06 -15.29
CA SER A 38 21.39 18.60 -15.22
C SER A 38 22.56 17.99 -14.43
N GLN A 39 23.48 18.80 -13.88
CA GLN A 39 24.71 18.34 -13.20
C GLN A 39 25.53 17.38 -14.08
N GLY A 40 25.81 17.77 -15.32
CA GLY A 40 26.52 16.96 -16.30
C GLY A 40 25.72 15.71 -16.72
N GLY A 41 24.39 15.82 -16.78
CA GLY A 41 23.49 14.71 -17.12
C GLY A 41 23.17 13.75 -15.97
N THR A 42 23.78 13.90 -14.80
CA THR A 42 23.54 13.02 -13.64
C THR A 42 22.18 13.23 -12.99
N SER A 43 21.59 14.42 -13.13
CA SER A 43 20.28 14.75 -12.58
C SER A 43 19.21 14.80 -13.67
N PRO A 44 18.17 13.95 -13.59
CA PRO A 44 17.04 14.00 -14.52
C PRO A 44 16.07 15.16 -14.24
N ARG A 45 16.38 16.03 -13.26
CA ARG A 45 15.49 17.11 -12.80
C ARG A 45 16.19 18.46 -12.74
N CYS A 46 15.44 19.51 -13.05
CA CYS A 46 15.94 20.88 -12.98
C CYS A 46 16.08 21.32 -11.52
N PRO A 47 16.91 22.34 -11.22
CA PRO A 47 17.11 22.88 -9.88
C PRO A 47 15.80 23.15 -9.12
N ALA A 48 14.85 23.87 -9.71
CA ALA A 48 13.57 24.16 -9.07
C ALA A 48 12.75 22.89 -8.77
N CYS A 49 12.77 21.90 -9.67
CA CYS A 49 12.12 20.63 -9.44
C CYS A 49 12.83 19.80 -8.38
N ARG A 50 14.17 19.86 -8.28
CA ARG A 50 14.98 19.22 -7.24
C ARG A 50 14.75 19.86 -5.89
N GLU A 51 14.74 21.18 -5.79
CA GLU A 51 14.49 21.90 -4.55
C GLU A 51 13.09 21.57 -4.00
N ARG A 52 12.10 21.50 -4.90
CA ARG A 52 10.76 21.00 -4.56
C ARG A 52 10.68 19.51 -4.23
N PHE A 53 11.66 18.70 -4.64
CA PHE A 53 11.70 17.25 -4.38
C PHE A 53 12.59 16.86 -3.19
N SER A 54 13.56 17.71 -2.86
CA SER A 54 14.46 17.58 -1.71
C SER A 54 13.88 18.22 -0.46
N ALA A 55 12.75 18.93 -0.59
CA ALA A 55 11.85 19.16 0.52
C ALA A 55 11.37 17.80 1.03
N ALA A 56 12.10 17.28 2.02
CA ALA A 56 11.68 16.13 2.81
C ALA A 56 10.21 16.29 3.20
N PHE A 57 9.49 15.18 3.31
CA PHE A 57 8.10 15.20 3.77
C PHE A 57 8.01 16.09 5.02
N PRO A 58 7.10 17.08 5.07
CA PRO A 58 7.18 18.18 6.04
C PRO A 58 6.93 17.74 7.49
N LEU A 59 6.46 16.51 7.70
CA LEU A 59 6.26 15.92 9.01
C LEU A 59 7.37 14.92 9.29
N THR A 60 7.88 14.95 10.51
CA THR A 60 8.84 13.96 11.00
C THR A 60 8.18 13.13 12.10
N ARG A 61 8.85 12.06 12.53
CA ARG A 61 8.39 11.18 13.60
C ARG A 61 8.07 11.92 14.90
N GLU A 62 8.71 13.06 15.15
CA GLU A 62 8.52 13.86 16.36
C GLU A 62 7.46 14.96 16.20
N THR A 63 7.18 15.39 14.97
CA THR A 63 6.29 16.53 14.69
C THR A 63 4.96 16.14 14.07
N TRP A 64 4.80 14.89 13.64
CA TRP A 64 3.56 14.43 13.04
C TRP A 64 2.42 14.37 14.08
N SER A 65 1.22 14.67 13.60
CA SER A 65 -0.02 14.48 14.33
C SER A 65 -1.11 14.14 13.32
N ILE A 66 -2.24 13.59 13.77
CA ILE A 66 -3.37 13.26 12.87
C ILE A 66 -3.83 14.50 12.09
N GLY A 67 -3.97 15.64 12.79
CA GLY A 67 -4.36 16.91 12.17
C GLY A 67 -3.29 17.46 11.21
N GLY A 68 -2.02 17.40 11.59
CA GLY A 68 -0.91 17.81 10.71
C GLY A 68 -0.83 16.96 9.44
N LEU A 69 -0.98 15.65 9.57
CA LEU A 69 -1.01 14.72 8.44
C LEU A 69 -2.15 15.04 7.48
N PHE A 70 -3.35 15.26 8.02
CA PHE A 70 -4.51 15.64 7.21
C PHE A 70 -4.30 17.01 6.52
N ALA A 71 -3.73 17.99 7.23
CA ALA A 71 -3.46 19.31 6.67
C ALA A 71 -2.47 19.26 5.49
N VAL A 72 -1.52 18.32 5.50
CA VAL A 72 -0.56 18.09 4.40
C VAL A 72 -1.21 17.31 3.26
N CYS A 73 -1.88 16.20 3.56
CA CYS A 73 -2.43 15.30 2.54
C CYS A 73 -3.68 15.87 1.86
N TRP A 74 -4.55 16.60 2.56
CA TRP A 74 -5.84 17.06 2.04
C TRP A 74 -5.74 18.03 0.85
N PRO A 75 -4.87 19.07 0.86
CA PRO A 75 -4.67 19.92 -0.32
C PRO A 75 -4.13 19.15 -1.52
N LEU A 76 -3.23 18.19 -1.30
CA LEU A 76 -2.68 17.34 -2.35
C LEU A 76 -3.74 16.41 -2.94
N PHE A 77 -4.57 15.81 -2.08
CA PHE A 77 -5.73 15.04 -2.51
C PHE A 77 -6.68 15.89 -3.34
N LYS A 78 -7.10 17.07 -2.87
CA LYS A 78 -7.99 17.97 -3.63
C LYS A 78 -7.43 18.34 -5.01
N ARG A 79 -6.11 18.44 -5.16
CA ARG A 79 -5.46 18.72 -6.45
C ARG A 79 -5.57 17.54 -7.42
N GLU A 80 -5.38 16.31 -6.94
CA GLU A 80 -5.24 15.10 -7.77
C GLU A 80 -6.39 14.09 -7.56
N TRP A 81 -7.51 14.50 -6.96
CA TRP A 81 -8.55 13.59 -6.45
C TRP A 81 -9.12 12.70 -7.55
N GLY A 82 -9.30 13.24 -8.76
CA GLY A 82 -9.84 12.50 -9.90
C GLY A 82 -8.93 11.36 -10.34
N MET A 83 -7.63 11.61 -10.49
CA MET A 83 -6.66 10.60 -10.91
C MET A 83 -6.40 9.57 -9.80
N LEU A 84 -6.32 10.00 -8.54
CA LEU A 84 -6.21 9.08 -7.40
C LEU A 84 -7.46 8.18 -7.28
N SER A 85 -8.65 8.75 -7.45
CA SER A 85 -9.92 8.00 -7.44
C SER A 85 -10.01 7.03 -8.62
N LEU A 86 -9.55 7.42 -9.81
CA LEU A 86 -9.49 6.53 -10.97
C LEU A 86 -8.54 5.36 -10.72
N GLY A 87 -7.38 5.60 -10.11
CA GLY A 87 -6.47 4.52 -9.69
C GLY A 87 -7.10 3.58 -8.66
N ALA A 88 -7.84 4.12 -7.68
CA ALA A 88 -8.58 3.30 -6.72
C ALA A 88 -9.72 2.49 -7.40
N LEU A 89 -10.43 3.08 -8.35
CA LEU A 89 -11.48 2.40 -9.12
C LEU A 89 -10.91 1.24 -9.95
N ILE A 90 -9.78 1.46 -10.64
CA ILE A 90 -9.05 0.39 -11.35
C ILE A 90 -8.64 -0.70 -10.36
N SER A 91 -8.20 -0.32 -9.16
CA SER A 91 -7.81 -1.28 -8.12
C SER A 91 -8.96 -2.15 -7.65
N ILE A 92 -10.14 -1.57 -7.44
CA ILE A 92 -11.37 -2.30 -7.11
C ILE A 92 -11.77 -3.21 -8.28
N GLY A 93 -11.74 -2.71 -9.52
CA GLY A 93 -12.09 -3.46 -10.73
C GLY A 93 -11.20 -4.68 -10.93
N VAL A 94 -9.88 -4.52 -10.82
CA VAL A 94 -8.93 -5.63 -10.95
C VAL A 94 -9.10 -6.65 -9.82
N SER A 95 -9.32 -6.18 -8.58
CA SER A 95 -9.56 -7.08 -7.44
C SER A 95 -10.87 -7.87 -7.60
N GLY A 96 -11.93 -7.21 -8.07
CA GLY A 96 -13.21 -7.86 -8.37
C GLY A 96 -13.09 -8.87 -9.52
N GLY A 97 -12.38 -8.51 -10.59
CA GLY A 97 -12.10 -9.42 -11.71
C GLY A 97 -11.31 -10.65 -11.27
N ALA A 98 -10.26 -10.48 -10.47
CA ALA A 98 -9.49 -11.58 -9.92
C ALA A 98 -10.34 -12.50 -9.03
N GLN A 99 -11.20 -11.95 -8.18
CA GLN A 99 -12.13 -12.72 -7.35
C GLN A 99 -13.10 -13.55 -8.21
N LEU A 100 -13.62 -13.00 -9.31
CA LEU A 100 -14.49 -13.75 -10.24
C LEU A 100 -13.74 -14.93 -10.88
N MET A 101 -12.47 -14.76 -11.24
CA MET A 101 -11.67 -15.87 -11.77
C MET A 101 -11.50 -17.01 -10.76
N VAL A 102 -11.31 -16.69 -9.48
CA VAL A 102 -11.25 -17.70 -8.42
C VAL A 102 -12.58 -18.45 -8.31
N GLN A 103 -13.71 -17.75 -8.30
CA GLN A 103 -15.04 -18.36 -8.22
C GLN A 103 -15.33 -19.30 -9.40
N VAL A 104 -14.94 -18.90 -10.62
CA VAL A 104 -15.07 -19.75 -11.81
C VAL A 104 -14.19 -21.00 -11.69
N GLY A 105 -12.94 -20.85 -11.24
CA GLY A 105 -12.02 -21.97 -11.04
C GLY A 105 -12.54 -23.00 -10.04
N THR A 106 -13.06 -22.54 -8.90
CA THR A 106 -13.68 -23.41 -7.90
C THR A 106 -14.97 -24.05 -8.41
N GLY A 107 -15.76 -23.33 -9.21
CA GLY A 107 -16.96 -23.85 -9.86
C GLY A 107 -16.67 -25.02 -10.81
N ILE A 108 -15.66 -24.87 -11.68
CA ILE A 108 -15.22 -25.94 -12.59
C ILE A 108 -14.73 -27.16 -11.80
N GLY A 109 -13.91 -26.96 -10.76
CA GLY A 109 -13.43 -28.05 -9.92
C GLY A 109 -14.57 -28.87 -9.30
N SER A 110 -15.62 -28.20 -8.84
CA SER A 110 -16.81 -28.87 -8.30
C SER A 110 -17.58 -29.64 -9.37
N ALA A 111 -17.65 -29.14 -10.60
CA ALA A 111 -18.37 -29.77 -11.70
C ALA A 111 -17.68 -31.06 -12.22
N VAL A 112 -16.36 -31.16 -12.08
CA VAL A 112 -15.58 -32.35 -12.48
C VAL A 112 -15.74 -33.51 -11.47
N GLY A 113 -16.32 -33.25 -10.29
CA GLY A 113 -16.55 -34.28 -9.27
C GLY A 113 -15.27 -34.77 -8.59
N SER A 114 -14.16 -34.04 -8.73
CA SER A 114 -12.89 -34.35 -8.08
C SER A 114 -12.52 -33.27 -7.06
N GLU A 115 -12.66 -33.61 -5.79
CA GLU A 115 -12.35 -32.70 -4.67
C GLU A 115 -10.87 -32.26 -4.68
N SER A 116 -9.96 -33.16 -5.06
CA SER A 116 -8.53 -32.86 -5.13
C SER A 116 -8.20 -31.85 -6.23
N VAL A 117 -8.83 -31.96 -7.40
CA VAL A 117 -8.68 -30.97 -8.48
C VAL A 117 -9.25 -29.61 -8.05
N ALA A 118 -10.42 -29.60 -7.39
CA ALA A 118 -11.01 -28.36 -6.87
C ALA A 118 -10.11 -27.67 -5.83
N MET A 119 -9.50 -28.43 -4.93
CA MET A 119 -8.59 -27.91 -3.90
C MET A 119 -7.31 -27.34 -4.52
N VAL A 120 -6.69 -28.04 -5.47
CA VAL A 120 -5.46 -27.57 -6.13
C VAL A 120 -5.73 -26.31 -6.96
N LEU A 121 -6.80 -26.32 -7.77
CA LEU A 121 -7.18 -25.14 -8.56
C LEU A 121 -7.55 -23.95 -7.68
N GLY A 122 -8.29 -24.18 -6.59
CA GLY A 122 -8.63 -23.15 -5.62
C GLY A 122 -7.41 -22.54 -4.95
N GLY A 123 -6.43 -23.37 -4.55
CA GLY A 123 -5.18 -22.91 -3.95
C GLY A 123 -4.34 -22.05 -4.90
N VAL A 124 -4.18 -22.50 -6.16
CA VAL A 124 -3.46 -21.73 -7.19
C VAL A 124 -4.17 -20.40 -7.48
N ALA A 125 -5.49 -20.43 -7.65
CA ALA A 125 -6.29 -19.25 -7.94
C ALA A 125 -6.25 -18.24 -6.77
N PHE A 126 -6.25 -18.72 -5.52
CA PHE A 126 -6.11 -17.89 -4.33
C PHE A 126 -4.75 -17.17 -4.28
N VAL A 127 -3.65 -17.89 -4.51
CA VAL A 127 -2.30 -17.28 -4.55
C VAL A 127 -2.20 -16.25 -5.68
N ALA A 128 -2.74 -16.57 -6.87
CA ALA A 128 -2.75 -15.67 -8.01
C ALA A 128 -3.55 -14.39 -7.71
N GLN A 129 -4.75 -14.53 -7.13
CA GLN A 129 -5.59 -13.41 -6.73
C GLN A 129 -4.86 -12.50 -5.74
N TRP A 130 -4.23 -13.09 -4.73
CA TRP A 130 -3.52 -12.33 -3.71
C TRP A 130 -2.30 -11.58 -4.26
N ALA A 131 -1.57 -12.19 -5.19
CA ALA A 131 -0.47 -11.54 -5.90
C ALA A 131 -0.97 -10.36 -6.76
N VAL A 132 -2.05 -10.55 -7.52
CA VAL A 132 -2.65 -9.50 -8.37
C VAL A 132 -3.16 -8.33 -7.52
N GLN A 133 -3.93 -8.60 -6.47
CA GLN A 133 -4.44 -7.57 -5.57
C GLN A 133 -3.29 -6.79 -4.92
N GLY A 134 -2.25 -7.49 -4.47
CA GLY A 134 -1.07 -6.89 -3.90
C GLY A 134 -0.29 -5.99 -4.85
N LEU A 135 -0.09 -6.44 -6.09
CA LEU A 135 0.60 -5.66 -7.13
C LEU A 135 -0.11 -4.34 -7.43
N VAL A 136 -1.43 -4.39 -7.59
CA VAL A 136 -2.21 -3.19 -7.88
C VAL A 136 -2.19 -2.23 -6.69
N GLN A 137 -2.25 -2.76 -5.47
CA GLN A 137 -2.11 -1.99 -4.24
C GLN A 137 -0.73 -1.31 -4.13
N LEU A 138 0.36 -2.00 -4.50
CA LEU A 138 1.71 -1.40 -4.58
C LEU A 138 1.79 -0.29 -5.63
N GLY A 139 1.15 -0.48 -6.78
CA GLY A 139 1.05 0.54 -7.84
C GLY A 139 0.32 1.79 -7.37
N LEU A 140 -0.83 1.62 -6.70
CA LEU A 140 -1.60 2.72 -6.12
C LEU A 140 -0.81 3.46 -5.04
N MET A 141 -0.09 2.73 -4.18
CA MET A 141 0.78 3.31 -3.16
C MET A 141 1.92 4.13 -3.77
N ARG A 142 2.55 3.65 -4.85
CA ARG A 142 3.58 4.41 -5.58
C ARG A 142 3.02 5.70 -6.18
N MET A 143 1.82 5.65 -6.75
CA MET A 143 1.14 6.86 -7.24
C MET A 143 0.87 7.85 -6.10
N CYS A 144 0.51 7.37 -4.90
CA CYS A 144 0.35 8.22 -3.72
C CYS A 144 1.68 8.88 -3.33
N PHE A 145 2.80 8.14 -3.31
CA PHE A 145 4.12 8.73 -3.06
C PHE A 145 4.52 9.77 -4.10
N ASP A 146 4.19 9.54 -5.38
CA ASP A 146 4.43 10.52 -6.43
C ASP A 146 3.65 11.83 -6.15
N VAL A 147 2.38 11.74 -5.75
CA VAL A 147 1.57 12.91 -5.38
C VAL A 147 2.11 13.62 -4.14
N LEU A 148 2.53 12.88 -3.11
CA LEU A 148 3.15 13.43 -1.89
C LEU A 148 4.45 14.16 -2.17
N ASN A 149 5.22 13.69 -3.16
CA ASN A 149 6.41 14.38 -3.65
C ASN A 149 6.10 15.49 -4.68
N GLY A 150 4.82 15.86 -4.82
CA GLY A 150 4.36 16.94 -5.70
C GLY A 150 4.38 16.61 -7.19
N ARG A 151 4.49 15.35 -7.59
CA ARG A 151 4.22 14.93 -8.98
C ARG A 151 2.71 14.83 -9.20
N ARG A 152 2.32 14.72 -10.48
CA ARG A 152 0.95 14.39 -10.86
C ARG A 152 0.73 12.89 -10.68
N ALA A 153 -0.53 12.51 -10.48
CA ALA A 153 -0.90 11.11 -10.41
C ALA A 153 -0.97 10.51 -11.84
N ASP A 154 -0.01 9.64 -12.17
CA ASP A 154 0.08 8.98 -13.48
C ASP A 154 -0.34 7.51 -13.39
N LEU A 155 -1.36 7.11 -14.15
CA LEU A 155 -1.90 5.73 -14.12
C LEU A 155 -0.93 4.68 -14.67
N GLU A 156 -0.05 5.06 -15.59
CA GLU A 156 0.97 4.16 -16.15
C GLU A 156 1.85 3.54 -15.03
N ARG A 157 2.11 4.33 -13.98
CA ARG A 157 2.93 3.90 -12.85
C ARG A 157 2.27 2.83 -12.00
N LEU A 158 0.95 2.66 -12.10
CA LEU A 158 0.21 1.62 -11.37
C LEU A 158 0.69 0.22 -11.77
N PHE A 159 1.11 0.03 -13.03
CA PHE A 159 1.64 -1.25 -13.53
C PHE A 159 3.17 -1.33 -13.53
N SER A 160 3.88 -0.22 -13.24
CA SER A 160 5.35 -0.21 -13.22
C SER A 160 5.98 -1.17 -12.20
N GLN A 161 5.20 -1.59 -11.19
CA GLN A 161 5.67 -2.41 -10.07
C GLN A 161 5.57 -3.93 -10.31
N MET A 162 5.21 -4.39 -11.52
CA MET A 162 5.11 -5.84 -11.81
C MET A 162 6.39 -6.63 -11.52
N HIS A 163 7.57 -6.02 -11.71
CA HIS A 163 8.86 -6.64 -11.40
C HIS A 163 9.04 -6.98 -9.91
N LYS A 164 8.21 -6.39 -9.01
CA LYS A 164 8.21 -6.67 -7.57
C LYS A 164 7.22 -7.75 -7.15
N VAL A 165 6.56 -8.43 -8.08
CA VAL A 165 5.57 -9.47 -7.74
C VAL A 165 6.16 -10.58 -6.88
N LEU A 166 7.34 -11.07 -7.23
CA LEU A 166 7.99 -12.17 -6.54
C LEU A 166 8.42 -11.80 -5.11
N PRO A 167 9.19 -10.72 -4.87
CA PRO A 167 9.56 -10.34 -3.50
C PRO A 167 8.35 -9.97 -2.65
N TYR A 168 7.32 -9.34 -3.22
CA TYR A 168 6.06 -9.09 -2.53
C TYR A 168 5.39 -10.40 -2.09
N THR A 169 5.21 -11.34 -3.02
CA THR A 169 4.54 -12.62 -2.75
C THR A 169 5.32 -13.44 -1.71
N LEU A 170 6.65 -13.46 -1.78
CA LEU A 170 7.49 -14.13 -0.78
C LEU A 170 7.38 -13.47 0.60
N THR A 171 7.40 -12.14 0.67
CA THR A 171 7.28 -11.41 1.95
C THR A 171 5.91 -11.64 2.56
N MET A 172 4.86 -11.59 1.75
CA MET A 172 3.52 -11.83 2.23
C MET A 172 3.32 -13.29 2.63
N LEU A 173 3.89 -14.27 1.89
CA LEU A 173 3.84 -15.69 2.27
C LEU A 173 4.52 -15.92 3.62
N LEU A 174 5.66 -15.28 3.85
CA LEU A 174 6.35 -15.31 5.15
C LEU A 174 5.46 -14.74 6.26
N VAL A 175 4.80 -13.59 6.04
CA VAL A 175 3.86 -13.00 7.01
C VAL A 175 2.68 -13.94 7.28
N THR A 176 2.11 -14.55 6.25
CA THR A 176 1.04 -15.55 6.37
C THR A 176 1.48 -16.73 7.23
N ILE A 177 2.66 -17.30 6.98
CA ILE A 177 3.20 -18.42 7.76
C ILE A 177 3.47 -18.03 9.21
N LEU A 178 4.05 -16.86 9.45
CA LEU A 178 4.46 -16.44 10.79
C LEU A 178 3.31 -15.94 11.66
N VAL A 179 2.28 -15.34 11.06
CA VAL A 179 1.22 -14.66 11.82
C VAL A 179 -0.13 -15.29 11.58
N LEU A 180 -0.52 -15.51 10.32
CA LEU A 180 -1.86 -16.01 10.01
C LEU A 180 -2.00 -17.49 10.41
N VAL A 181 -1.02 -18.34 10.11
CA VAL A 181 -1.08 -19.79 10.41
C VAL A 181 -1.20 -20.07 11.92
N PRO A 182 -0.39 -19.48 12.82
CA PRO A 182 -0.57 -19.69 14.26
C PRO A 182 -1.93 -19.17 14.76
N MET A 183 -2.39 -18.03 14.22
CA MET A 183 -3.70 -17.49 14.59
C MET A 183 -4.85 -18.38 14.12
N THR A 184 -4.82 -18.88 12.88
CA THR A 184 -5.86 -19.78 12.38
C THR A 184 -5.84 -21.11 13.12
N LEU A 185 -4.66 -21.66 13.42
CA LEU A 185 -4.51 -22.86 14.22
C LEU A 185 -5.13 -22.67 15.62
N LEU A 186 -4.85 -21.54 16.28
CA LEU A 186 -5.42 -21.21 17.58
C LEU A 186 -6.96 -21.14 17.52
N VAL A 187 -7.52 -20.46 16.51
CA VAL A 187 -8.98 -20.36 16.33
C VAL A 187 -9.62 -21.72 16.03
N VAL A 188 -8.99 -22.54 15.20
CA VAL A 188 -9.47 -23.89 14.87
C VAL A 188 -9.44 -24.79 16.11
N LEU A 189 -8.34 -24.80 16.87
CA LEU A 189 -8.25 -25.56 18.11
C LEU A 189 -9.28 -25.10 19.15
N ALA A 190 -9.50 -23.79 19.28
CA ALA A 190 -10.55 -23.25 20.14
C ALA A 190 -11.95 -23.69 19.70
N GLY A 191 -12.23 -23.70 18.38
CA GLY A 191 -13.49 -24.18 17.82
C GLY A 191 -13.72 -25.68 18.02
N ILE A 192 -12.69 -26.51 17.84
CA ILE A 192 -12.75 -27.95 18.10
C ILE A 192 -12.98 -28.21 19.60
N GLY A 193 -12.25 -27.52 20.48
CA GLY A 193 -12.44 -27.60 21.92
C GLY A 193 -13.85 -27.19 22.34
N PHE A 194 -14.39 -26.12 21.74
CA PHE A 194 -15.77 -25.70 21.93
C PHE A 194 -16.77 -26.80 21.53
N LEU A 195 -16.59 -27.40 20.35
CA LEU A 195 -17.51 -28.45 19.87
C LEU A 195 -17.46 -29.67 20.80
N ALA A 196 -16.26 -30.07 21.23
CA ALA A 196 -16.06 -31.18 22.14
C ALA A 196 -16.70 -30.95 23.54
N LEU A 197 -16.63 -29.73 24.06
CA LEU A 197 -17.17 -29.40 25.39
C LEU A 197 -18.68 -29.13 25.40
N SER A 198 -19.24 -28.67 24.27
CA SER A 198 -20.66 -28.29 24.19
C SER A 198 -21.62 -29.50 24.17
N GLY A 199 -21.13 -30.70 23.85
CA GLY A 199 -21.97 -31.91 23.75
C GLY A 199 -23.03 -31.86 22.64
N VAL A 200 -22.92 -30.88 21.72
CA VAL A 200 -23.89 -30.66 20.64
C VAL A 200 -23.70 -31.73 19.57
N THR A 201 -24.73 -32.54 19.35
CA THR A 201 -24.80 -33.49 18.23
C THR A 201 -25.66 -32.92 17.10
N THR A 202 -25.55 -33.49 15.89
CA THR A 202 -26.35 -33.12 14.71
C THR A 202 -27.85 -33.30 14.88
N THR A 203 -28.30 -33.97 15.95
CA THR A 203 -29.70 -34.24 16.26
C THR A 203 -30.30 -33.30 17.31
N THR A 204 -29.51 -32.41 17.90
CA THR A 204 -30.00 -31.49 18.94
C THR A 204 -30.93 -30.42 18.37
N PRO A 205 -32.09 -30.16 19.01
CA PRO A 205 -33.00 -29.12 18.56
C PRO A 205 -32.36 -27.73 18.71
N MET A 206 -32.59 -26.84 17.73
CA MET A 206 -31.94 -25.53 17.63
C MET A 206 -32.05 -24.65 18.89
N ALA A 207 -33.17 -24.76 19.62
CA ALA A 207 -33.38 -24.01 20.86
C ALA A 207 -32.43 -24.45 21.99
N GLU A 208 -32.11 -25.74 22.05
CA GLU A 208 -31.19 -26.32 23.03
C GLU A 208 -29.74 -26.01 22.66
N VAL A 209 -29.43 -26.05 21.36
CA VAL A 209 -28.16 -25.54 20.81
C VAL A 209 -27.93 -24.09 21.25
N TRP A 210 -28.91 -23.20 21.08
CA TRP A 210 -28.74 -21.79 21.46
C TRP A 210 -28.49 -21.58 22.96
N ARG A 211 -29.20 -22.33 23.82
CA ARG A 211 -28.96 -22.30 25.28
C ARG A 211 -27.55 -22.74 25.63
N SER A 212 -27.09 -23.85 25.06
CA SER A 212 -25.74 -24.39 25.30
C SER A 212 -24.64 -23.47 24.73
N VAL A 213 -24.90 -22.81 23.61
CA VAL A 213 -23.94 -21.92 22.93
C VAL A 213 -23.85 -20.56 23.63
N SER A 214 -24.92 -20.04 24.25
CA SER A 214 -24.94 -18.68 24.82
C SER A 214 -23.83 -18.35 25.85
N PRO A 215 -23.56 -19.17 26.91
CA PRO A 215 -22.47 -18.87 27.84
C PRO A 215 -21.10 -18.97 27.17
N LEU A 216 -20.98 -19.91 26.23
CA LEU A 216 -19.74 -20.12 25.47
C LEU A 216 -19.49 -18.99 24.45
N LEU A 217 -20.53 -18.41 23.87
CA LEU A 217 -20.47 -17.18 23.06
C LEU A 217 -19.91 -16.02 23.89
N GLY A 218 -20.33 -15.91 25.16
CA GLY A 218 -19.76 -14.96 26.11
C GLY A 218 -18.27 -15.19 26.36
N LEU A 219 -17.87 -16.45 26.60
CA LEU A 219 -16.46 -16.82 26.77
C LEU A 219 -15.63 -16.59 25.50
N LEU A 220 -16.18 -16.93 24.34
CA LEU A 220 -15.54 -16.73 23.04
C LEU A 220 -15.37 -15.24 22.75
N ALA A 221 -16.39 -14.42 23.01
CA ALA A 221 -16.30 -12.97 22.87
C ALA A 221 -15.20 -12.39 23.79
N LEU A 222 -15.12 -12.85 25.04
CA LEU A 222 -14.05 -12.47 25.96
C LEU A 222 -12.66 -12.92 25.45
N ALA A 223 -12.55 -14.14 24.95
CA ALA A 223 -11.30 -14.67 24.39
C ALA A 223 -10.86 -13.89 23.14
N VAL A 224 -11.79 -13.56 22.24
CA VAL A 224 -11.54 -12.72 21.06
C VAL A 224 -11.09 -11.33 21.50
N MET A 225 -11.74 -10.72 22.49
CA MET A 225 -11.32 -9.43 23.04
C MET A 225 -9.92 -9.48 23.67
N ALA A 226 -9.59 -10.57 24.36
CA ALA A 226 -8.26 -10.78 24.93
C ALA A 226 -7.20 -10.98 23.83
N LEU A 227 -7.53 -11.67 22.75
CA LEU A 227 -6.64 -11.90 21.58
C LEU A 227 -6.56 -10.68 20.65
N LEU A 228 -7.53 -9.77 20.71
CA LEU A 228 -7.55 -8.58 19.87
C LEU A 228 -6.37 -7.66 20.19
N VAL A 229 -6.01 -7.51 21.47
CA VAL A 229 -4.86 -6.67 21.89
C VAL A 229 -3.53 -7.15 21.29
N PRO A 230 -3.10 -8.42 21.46
CA PRO A 230 -1.88 -8.91 20.83
C PRO A 230 -1.99 -8.93 19.30
N LEU A 231 -3.18 -9.19 18.73
CA LEU A 231 -3.38 -9.13 17.28
C LEU A 231 -3.15 -7.72 16.74
N ILE A 232 -3.75 -6.69 17.35
CA ILE A 232 -3.52 -5.29 16.99
C ILE A 232 -2.04 -4.95 17.15
N TYR A 233 -1.41 -5.38 18.24
CA TYR A 233 0.01 -5.15 18.49
C TYR A 233 0.89 -5.68 17.34
N VAL A 234 0.61 -6.88 16.84
CA VAL A 234 1.36 -7.53 15.75
C VAL A 234 0.94 -7.03 14.35
N ALA A 235 -0.33 -6.72 14.13
CA ALA A 235 -0.85 -6.29 12.82
C ALA A 235 -0.42 -4.88 12.44
N LEU A 236 -0.25 -3.98 13.42
CA LEU A 236 0.08 -2.59 13.20
C LEU A 236 1.38 -2.37 12.38
N PRO A 237 2.53 -3.01 12.68
CA PRO A 237 3.71 -2.94 11.81
C PRO A 237 3.51 -3.58 10.44
N LEU A 238 2.74 -4.67 10.34
CA LEU A 238 2.47 -5.33 9.06
C LEU A 238 1.70 -4.44 8.09
N TYR A 239 0.96 -3.47 8.61
CA TYR A 239 0.26 -2.47 7.80
C TYR A 239 1.22 -1.59 6.96
N PHE A 240 2.45 -1.36 7.44
CA PHE A 240 3.46 -0.57 6.72
C PHE A 240 4.29 -1.39 5.73
N LEU A 241 4.06 -2.70 5.63
CA LEU A 241 4.78 -3.59 4.72
C LEU A 241 4.58 -3.19 3.26
N GLN A 242 3.34 -2.85 2.88
CA GLN A 242 3.00 -2.43 1.52
C GLN A 242 3.67 -1.09 1.14
N PRO A 243 3.55 -0.01 1.95
CA PRO A 243 4.31 1.22 1.76
C PRO A 243 5.82 1.02 1.61
N GLU A 244 6.46 0.22 2.47
CA GLU A 244 7.91 -0.02 2.42
C GLU A 244 8.35 -0.67 1.10
N LEU A 245 7.62 -1.71 0.66
CA LEU A 245 7.91 -2.39 -0.61
C LEU A 245 7.62 -1.52 -1.85
N ALA A 246 6.63 -0.64 -1.77
CA ALA A 246 6.30 0.29 -2.84
C ALA A 246 7.36 1.42 -2.98
N TYR A 247 7.91 1.86 -1.85
CA TYR A 247 8.88 2.95 -1.79
C TYR A 247 10.27 2.54 -2.30
N GLU A 248 10.83 1.45 -1.79
CA GLU A 248 12.20 0.99 -2.15
C GLU A 248 12.26 0.53 -3.62
N GLU A 249 13.22 1.00 -4.41
CA GLU A 249 13.33 0.58 -5.82
C GLU A 249 13.80 -0.87 -5.95
N ALA A 250 14.81 -1.25 -5.17
CA ALA A 250 15.28 -2.63 -5.06
C ALA A 250 14.64 -3.29 -3.84
N PRO A 251 13.95 -4.45 -4.01
CA PRO A 251 13.28 -5.13 -2.91
C PRO A 251 14.32 -5.60 -1.87
N PRO A 252 14.27 -5.12 -0.61
CA PRO A 252 15.14 -5.65 0.44
C PRO A 252 14.75 -7.10 0.75
N SER A 253 15.61 -7.83 1.47
CA SER A 253 15.22 -9.15 1.97
C SER A 253 13.97 -9.05 2.86
N PRO A 254 13.01 -9.99 2.77
CA PRO A 254 11.74 -9.94 3.50
C PRO A 254 11.88 -9.68 5.00
N TRP A 255 12.92 -10.28 5.61
CA TRP A 255 13.23 -10.10 7.02
C TRP A 255 13.68 -8.67 7.37
N LYS A 256 14.46 -8.01 6.51
CA LYS A 256 14.87 -6.62 6.71
C LYS A 256 13.68 -5.68 6.62
N VAL A 257 12.78 -5.90 5.65
CA VAL A 257 11.53 -5.15 5.50
C VAL A 257 10.68 -5.26 6.77
N LEU A 258 10.50 -6.48 7.29
CA LEU A 258 9.71 -6.72 8.50
C LEU A 258 10.32 -6.04 9.74
N ARG A 259 11.65 -6.08 9.88
CA ARG A 259 12.35 -5.41 10.98
C ARG A 259 12.17 -3.89 10.94
N ARG A 260 12.32 -3.27 9.76
CA ARG A 260 12.09 -1.83 9.57
C ARG A 260 10.66 -1.43 9.92
N CYS A 261 9.68 -2.22 9.47
CA CYS A 261 8.26 -1.99 9.79
C CYS A 261 8.01 -2.00 11.31
N TRP A 262 8.70 -2.87 12.05
CA TRP A 262 8.65 -2.87 13.51
C TRP A 262 9.28 -1.63 14.14
N ASP A 263 10.39 -1.15 13.58
CA ASP A 263 11.09 0.03 14.06
C ASP A 263 10.29 1.34 13.83
N TYR A 264 9.51 1.41 12.74
CA TYR A 264 8.61 2.54 12.46
C TYR A 264 7.53 2.72 13.53
N VAL A 265 6.98 1.60 14.00
CA VAL A 265 5.85 1.58 14.95
C VAL A 265 6.29 1.77 16.41
N ARG A 266 7.59 1.67 16.70
CA ARG A 266 8.10 1.73 18.08
C ARG A 266 7.80 3.09 18.73
N GLY A 267 7.18 3.11 19.90
CA GLY A 267 6.86 4.36 20.63
C GLY A 267 5.60 5.10 20.16
N GLU A 268 5.13 4.90 18.92
CA GLU A 268 4.02 5.67 18.32
C GLU A 268 2.76 4.83 18.03
N ARG A 269 2.57 3.70 18.72
CA ARG A 269 1.50 2.73 18.42
C ARG A 269 0.10 3.29 18.58
N LEU A 270 -0.14 4.02 19.66
CA LEU A 270 -1.47 4.52 19.99
C LEU A 270 -1.94 5.61 19.01
N PRO A 271 -1.10 6.60 18.64
CA PRO A 271 -1.44 7.54 17.58
C PRO A 271 -1.69 6.86 16.22
N ILE A 272 -0.88 5.86 15.85
CA ILE A 272 -1.09 5.11 14.60
C ILE A 272 -2.42 4.35 14.64
N LEU A 273 -2.76 3.72 15.77
CA LEU A 273 -4.05 3.05 15.96
C LEU A 273 -5.21 4.04 15.80
N GLY A 274 -5.09 5.24 16.36
CA GLY A 274 -6.08 6.32 16.17
C GLY A 274 -6.22 6.72 14.70
N MET A 275 -5.12 6.80 13.97
CA MET A 275 -5.13 7.09 12.52
C MET A 275 -5.80 5.96 11.72
N ILE A 276 -5.52 4.70 12.04
CA ILE A 276 -6.16 3.54 11.39
C ILE A 276 -7.67 3.56 11.67
N LEU A 277 -8.09 3.85 12.90
CA LEU A 277 -9.51 3.98 13.24
C LEU A 277 -10.18 5.10 12.45
N LEU A 278 -9.53 6.26 12.32
CA LEU A 278 -10.01 7.37 11.50
C LEU A 278 -10.13 6.99 10.01
N ILE A 279 -9.14 6.29 9.46
CA ILE A 279 -9.16 5.75 8.09
C ILE A 279 -10.38 4.83 7.88
N ASN A 280 -10.66 3.94 8.83
CA ASN A 280 -11.81 3.04 8.75
C ASN A 280 -13.14 3.80 8.84
N LEU A 281 -13.24 4.82 9.70
CA LEU A 281 -14.42 5.68 9.77
C LEU A 281 -14.65 6.45 8.46
N LEU A 282 -13.58 6.92 7.81
CA LEU A 282 -13.66 7.58 6.52
C LEU A 282 -14.18 6.64 5.42
N LEU A 283 -13.69 5.39 5.39
CA LEU A 283 -14.19 4.37 4.46
C LEU A 283 -15.65 4.01 4.73
N LEU A 284 -16.03 3.87 6.01
CA LEU A 284 -17.41 3.61 6.40
C LEU A 284 -18.33 4.76 5.97
N ALA A 285 -17.93 6.01 6.17
CA ALA A 285 -18.66 7.17 5.70
C ALA A 285 -18.79 7.19 4.17
N GLY A 286 -17.72 6.86 3.44
CA GLY A 286 -17.74 6.72 1.98
C GLY A 286 -18.68 5.61 1.50
N PHE A 287 -18.77 4.50 2.23
CA PHE A 287 -19.71 3.42 1.96
C PHE A 287 -21.16 3.86 2.18
N CYS A 288 -21.45 4.57 3.29
CA CYS A 288 -22.79 5.12 3.58
C CYS A 288 -23.27 6.12 2.52
N LEU A 289 -22.36 6.77 1.77
CA LEU A 289 -22.66 7.64 0.63
C LEU A 289 -22.86 6.85 -0.67
N CYS A 290 -23.70 5.81 -0.61
CA CYS A 290 -24.14 4.99 -1.76
C CYS A 290 -23.01 4.33 -2.57
N CYS A 291 -21.92 3.90 -1.93
CA CYS A 291 -20.73 3.30 -2.56
C CYS A 291 -19.95 4.20 -3.54
N VAL A 292 -20.54 5.27 -4.07
CA VAL A 292 -19.83 6.25 -4.93
C VAL A 292 -18.77 6.98 -4.12
N GLY A 293 -19.05 7.29 -2.85
CA GLY A 293 -18.09 7.89 -1.92
C GLY A 293 -16.95 6.97 -1.50
N LEU A 294 -17.06 5.64 -1.70
CA LEU A 294 -16.05 4.67 -1.30
C LEU A 294 -14.76 4.82 -2.11
N VAL A 295 -14.87 5.12 -3.41
CA VAL A 295 -13.73 5.27 -4.32
C VAL A 295 -12.81 6.44 -3.91
N PRO A 296 -13.29 7.69 -3.76
CA PRO A 296 -12.45 8.79 -3.30
C PRO A 296 -12.00 8.60 -1.84
N ALA A 297 -12.81 7.96 -0.98
CA ALA A 297 -12.39 7.62 0.38
C ALA A 297 -11.19 6.66 0.36
N MET A 298 -11.24 5.59 -0.45
CA MET A 298 -10.12 4.66 -0.62
C MET A 298 -8.87 5.39 -1.10
N ALA A 299 -8.98 6.23 -2.12
CA ALA A 299 -7.88 7.04 -2.62
C ALA A 299 -7.25 7.94 -1.53
N LEU A 300 -8.08 8.65 -0.74
CA LEU A 300 -7.61 9.49 0.35
C LEU A 300 -6.95 8.68 1.47
N THR A 301 -7.51 7.52 1.84
CA THR A 301 -6.90 6.65 2.85
C THR A 301 -5.53 6.17 2.42
N GLN A 302 -5.35 5.74 1.17
CA GLN A 302 -4.02 5.37 0.66
C GLN A 302 -3.02 6.52 0.71
N LEU A 303 -3.46 7.74 0.38
CA LEU A 303 -2.61 8.93 0.48
C LEU A 303 -2.21 9.25 1.94
N LEU A 304 -3.13 9.10 2.88
CA LEU A 304 -2.88 9.30 4.31
C LEU A 304 -1.92 8.23 4.86
N ILE A 305 -2.06 6.97 4.44
CA ILE A 305 -1.15 5.87 4.83
C ILE A 305 0.25 6.13 4.27
N ALA A 306 0.36 6.52 3.00
CA ALA A 306 1.61 6.91 2.38
C ALA A 306 2.28 8.08 3.12
N GLY A 307 1.50 9.10 3.49
CA GLY A 307 2.00 10.26 4.25
C GLY A 307 2.44 9.88 5.67
N LEU A 308 1.67 9.04 6.35
CA LEU A 308 2.02 8.52 7.68
C LEU A 308 3.32 7.70 7.61
N PHE A 309 3.48 6.87 6.60
CA PHE A 309 4.72 6.11 6.36
C PHE A 309 5.92 7.05 6.19
N LEU A 310 5.80 8.10 5.36
CA LEU A 310 6.88 9.08 5.18
C LEU A 310 7.19 9.86 6.46
N ALA A 311 6.19 10.17 7.29
CA ALA A 311 6.40 10.82 8.58
C ALA A 311 7.17 9.94 9.57
N LEU A 312 6.86 8.63 9.61
CA LEU A 312 7.47 7.70 10.57
C LEU A 312 8.85 7.21 10.14
N ARG A 313 9.15 7.23 8.83
CA ARG A 313 10.46 6.85 8.27
C ARG A 313 11.52 7.88 8.69
N SER A 314 12.60 7.41 9.29
CA SER A 314 13.70 8.28 9.73
C SER A 314 14.58 8.68 8.54
N PRO A 315 14.91 9.96 8.34
CA PRO A 315 15.85 10.39 7.29
C PRO A 315 17.25 9.77 7.40
N ARG A 316 17.62 9.28 8.60
CA ARG A 316 18.94 8.68 8.86
C ARG A 316 19.23 7.45 8.01
N ASP A 317 18.21 6.71 7.57
CA ASP A 317 18.41 5.51 6.76
C ASP A 317 18.86 5.84 5.33
N GLU A 318 18.49 7.00 4.78
CA GLU A 318 18.88 7.43 3.42
C GLU A 318 20.34 7.87 3.34
N ALA A 319 20.89 8.46 4.41
CA ALA A 319 22.28 8.91 4.47
C ALA A 319 23.31 7.77 4.64
N SER A 320 22.86 6.57 4.99
CA SER A 320 23.72 5.39 5.24
C SER A 320 23.78 4.40 4.08
N GLY A 321 22.99 4.63 3.02
CA GLY A 321 23.06 3.81 1.81
C GLY A 321 24.40 4.03 1.09
N PRO A 322 25.10 2.97 0.63
CA PRO A 322 26.26 3.15 -0.24
C PRO A 322 25.81 3.93 -1.47
N HIS A 323 26.41 5.09 -1.72
CA HIS A 323 26.20 5.80 -2.97
C HIS A 323 26.50 4.83 -4.11
N PRO A 324 25.54 4.56 -5.01
CA PRO A 324 25.85 3.80 -6.21
C PRO A 324 26.84 4.64 -7.02
N GLY A 325 28.10 4.20 -7.02
CA GLY A 325 29.11 4.62 -7.98
C GLY A 325 28.86 3.96 -9.33
#